data_AF-A0A2A4T2Y5-F1
#
_entry.id   AF-A0A2A4T2Y5-F1
#
_cell.length_a   1.000
_cell.length_b   1.000
_cell.length_c   1.000
_cell.angle_alpha   90.00
_cell.angle_beta   90.00
_cell.angle_gamma   90.00
#
_symmetry.space_group_name_H-M   'P 1'
#
loop_
_entity.id
_entity.type
_entity.pdbx_description
1 polymer ?
#
loop_
_entity_poly.entity_id
_entity_poly.type
_entity_poly.pdbx_seq_one_letter_code
_entity_poly.pdbx_strand_id
1 'polypeptide(L)'
;MLPIQSLTLAQRNWYARMVVAAILADGQISQPETEFIKQIAGFVSDPIEKQELLKCIATKSSPAITKPSGMLPEMLAATFIELSLILISDLEFTATEQKFLNDLGVLYGFTKNYYQQLLSWVEEGLAWKHGQYLLVALSGDKNGLQVPLVELNQKQRMWYAQTLISTIMLDGQLEVGEVSFLKMAVSFVDNPQLKNRLINYISNRDRPPLEKPPQVSKSILIRIFIEVMLIVSADETLEYREIVHLQRLSELCGFSKELYERLIGWCQQGIQWKQSKNPLIAHCQIRQDLAAKGYVTFAREKQESPKLMVFSRDDATAGSQQLSTEYTQFREERAVEQEVAPEKKEIPINNSVIQTKLKCFVCSSTQEFNLFLLKSHSQQVKTNIFGIPTYLRQNPGYDYIDYNHCKVTICPTCFFASTQKGLFRKDEKVPTPTSLNHVDLYNHWLERLEKSKAPFGNRVGEISSHRRSLAVIIKSYQMAIKSSDLLAEFNHSVEQTWHSVMLKLTMAEVLMKQKKRKQAEQVLRQIRIQARELFETVSSNQISFRSGRLLFLTALYFKESRTAKDFYEFFCEIRKKRFEGLTQEEQKLFKRIFGEIKRALENREHYSREYLQGFHLK
;
A
#
# COMPACT_ATOMS: atom_id res chain seq x y z
N MET A 1 -4.11 1.97 11.07
CA MET A 1 -4.54 0.80 11.87
C MET A 1 -3.33 0.14 12.48
N LEU A 2 -3.48 -0.42 13.69
CA LEU A 2 -2.47 -1.26 14.31
C LEU A 2 -2.31 -2.58 13.51
N PRO A 3 -1.12 -2.90 12.96
CA PRO A 3 -0.89 -4.17 12.30
C PRO A 3 -0.80 -5.30 13.35
N ILE A 4 -1.95 -5.81 13.82
CA ILE A 4 -2.01 -6.84 14.88
C ILE A 4 -1.16 -8.07 14.53
N GLN A 5 -1.01 -8.40 13.25
CA GLN A 5 -0.20 -9.51 12.75
C GLN A 5 1.30 -9.31 12.96
N SER A 6 1.79 -8.07 13.08
CA SER A 6 3.20 -7.78 13.36
C SER A 6 3.52 -7.79 14.87
N LEU A 7 2.51 -7.94 15.73
CA LEU A 7 2.69 -8.03 17.17
C LEU A 7 3.13 -9.44 17.58
N THR A 8 4.06 -9.52 18.54
CA THR A 8 4.41 -10.79 19.18
C THR A 8 3.20 -11.40 19.88
N LEU A 9 3.24 -12.70 20.20
CA LEU A 9 2.14 -13.33 20.95
C LEU A 9 1.87 -12.63 22.28
N ALA A 10 2.92 -12.26 23.02
CA ALA A 10 2.81 -11.51 24.27
C ALA A 10 2.16 -10.13 24.06
N GLN A 11 2.54 -9.41 23.00
CA GLN A 11 1.95 -8.11 22.66
C GLN A 11 0.48 -8.23 22.21
N ARG A 12 0.10 -9.32 21.53
CA ARG A 12 -1.30 -9.59 21.16
C ARG A 12 -2.16 -9.88 22.39
N ASN A 13 -1.66 -10.69 23.33
CA ASN A 13 -2.35 -10.95 24.59
C ASN A 13 -2.48 -9.67 25.44
N TRP A 14 -1.42 -8.87 25.49
CA TRP A 14 -1.46 -7.55 26.12
C TRP A 14 -2.51 -6.63 25.48
N TYR A 15 -2.53 -6.54 24.14
CA TYR A 15 -3.50 -5.72 23.41
C TYR A 15 -4.95 -6.17 23.70
N ALA A 16 -5.19 -7.47 23.71
CA ALA A 16 -6.48 -8.06 24.09
C ALA A 16 -6.91 -7.62 25.50
N ARG A 17 -5.99 -7.64 26.48
CA ARG A 17 -6.24 -7.12 27.83
C ARG A 17 -6.57 -5.63 27.83
N MET A 18 -5.87 -4.82 27.03
CA MET A 18 -6.14 -3.37 26.94
C MET A 18 -7.51 -3.08 26.35
N VAL A 19 -7.94 -3.84 25.34
CA VAL A 19 -9.28 -3.65 24.77
C VAL A 19 -10.36 -4.03 25.78
N VAL A 20 -10.21 -5.14 26.52
CA VAL A 20 -11.15 -5.48 27.59
C VAL A 20 -11.15 -4.43 28.70
N ALA A 21 -9.98 -3.84 29.02
CA ALA A 21 -9.90 -2.75 29.99
C ALA A 21 -10.63 -1.49 29.52
N ALA A 22 -10.56 -1.17 28.22
CA ALA A 22 -11.26 -0.04 27.62
C ALA A 22 -12.78 -0.26 27.66
N ILE A 23 -13.26 -1.42 27.21
CA ILE A 23 -14.69 -1.77 27.25
C ILE A 23 -15.26 -1.74 28.67
N LEU A 24 -14.46 -2.13 29.67
CA LEU A 24 -14.89 -2.14 31.07
C LEU A 24 -14.59 -0.83 31.81
N ALA A 25 -14.15 0.24 31.12
CA ALA A 25 -13.71 1.47 31.75
C ALA A 25 -14.85 2.21 32.49
N ASP A 26 -16.07 2.13 31.97
CA ASP A 26 -17.29 2.73 32.55
C ASP A 26 -18.16 1.71 33.31
N GLY A 27 -17.81 0.41 33.27
CA GLY A 27 -18.53 -0.69 33.90
C GLY A 27 -19.77 -1.18 33.15
N GLN A 28 -20.05 -0.63 31.97
CA GLN A 28 -21.12 -1.07 31.09
C GLN A 28 -20.53 -1.86 29.92
N ILE A 29 -21.38 -2.61 29.22
CA ILE A 29 -21.01 -3.27 27.98
C ILE A 29 -22.14 -3.00 27.01
N SER A 30 -21.91 -2.08 26.11
CA SER A 30 -22.82 -1.72 25.05
C SER A 30 -22.84 -2.79 23.95
N GLN A 31 -23.90 -2.79 23.14
CA GLN A 31 -24.00 -3.72 22.01
C GLN A 31 -22.83 -3.59 21.00
N PRO A 32 -22.36 -2.38 20.61
CA PRO A 32 -21.17 -2.23 19.78
C PRO A 32 -19.91 -2.91 20.36
N GLU A 33 -19.72 -2.85 21.67
CA GLU A 33 -18.54 -3.43 22.36
C GLU A 33 -18.53 -4.95 22.34
N THR A 34 -19.70 -5.59 22.33
CA THR A 34 -19.78 -7.05 22.22
C THR A 34 -19.16 -7.61 20.94
N GLU A 35 -19.16 -6.84 19.85
CA GLU A 35 -18.50 -7.23 18.60
C GLU A 35 -16.97 -7.16 18.74
N PHE A 36 -16.44 -6.16 19.44
CA PHE A 36 -15.01 -6.09 19.75
C PHE A 36 -14.57 -7.26 20.64
N ILE A 37 -15.38 -7.65 21.63
CA ILE A 37 -15.13 -8.84 22.47
C ILE A 37 -15.01 -10.11 21.61
N LYS A 38 -15.95 -10.31 20.67
CA LYS A 38 -15.92 -11.48 19.77
C LYS A 38 -14.66 -11.50 18.89
N GLN A 39 -14.25 -10.33 18.38
CA GLN A 39 -13.04 -10.20 17.59
C GLN A 39 -11.79 -10.58 18.40
N ILE A 40 -11.63 -10.03 19.61
CA ILE A 40 -10.49 -10.31 20.51
C ILE A 40 -10.42 -11.81 20.87
N ALA A 41 -11.57 -12.43 21.15
CA ALA A 41 -11.65 -13.85 21.47
C ALA A 41 -11.16 -14.76 20.31
N GLY A 42 -11.12 -14.24 19.07
CA GLY A 42 -10.53 -14.91 17.92
C GLY A 42 -9.01 -14.74 17.79
N PHE A 43 -8.42 -13.70 18.39
CA PHE A 43 -6.99 -13.38 18.27
C PHE A 43 -6.11 -13.97 19.38
N VAL A 44 -6.68 -14.24 20.55
CA VAL A 44 -5.98 -14.85 21.68
C VAL A 44 -5.92 -16.36 21.48
N SER A 45 -4.74 -16.86 21.10
CA SER A 45 -4.49 -18.29 20.85
C SER A 45 -4.35 -19.11 22.13
N ASP A 46 -3.94 -18.48 23.23
CA ASP A 46 -3.74 -19.16 24.52
C ASP A 46 -5.08 -19.38 25.24
N PRO A 47 -5.49 -20.64 25.50
CA PRO A 47 -6.73 -20.95 26.19
C PRO A 47 -6.83 -20.36 27.60
N ILE A 48 -5.72 -20.23 28.33
CA ILE A 48 -5.70 -19.74 29.71
C ILE A 48 -5.97 -18.24 29.72
N GLU A 49 -5.21 -17.48 28.92
CA GLU A 49 -5.42 -16.04 28.73
C GLU A 49 -6.84 -15.73 28.26
N LYS A 50 -7.38 -16.55 27.36
CA LYS A 50 -8.75 -16.40 26.88
C LYS A 50 -9.78 -16.62 27.99
N GLN A 51 -9.58 -17.62 28.86
CA GLN A 51 -10.44 -17.85 30.01
C GLN A 51 -10.36 -16.70 31.02
N GLU A 52 -9.18 -16.15 31.28
CA GLU A 52 -9.02 -15.00 32.16
C GLU A 52 -9.75 -13.76 31.63
N LEU A 53 -9.61 -13.44 30.34
CA LEU A 53 -10.33 -12.32 29.72
C LEU A 53 -11.86 -12.50 29.80
N LEU A 54 -12.35 -13.71 29.52
CA LEU A 54 -13.79 -14.01 29.64
C LEU A 54 -14.27 -13.91 31.09
N LYS A 55 -13.44 -14.30 32.06
CA LYS A 55 -13.73 -14.11 33.48
C LYS A 55 -13.84 -12.63 33.82
N CYS A 56 -12.89 -11.79 33.39
CA CYS A 56 -12.92 -10.34 33.59
C CYS A 56 -14.21 -9.71 33.05
N ILE A 57 -14.63 -10.12 31.84
CA ILE A 57 -15.88 -9.66 31.22
C ILE A 57 -17.09 -10.10 32.04
N ALA A 58 -17.15 -11.37 32.45
CA ALA A 58 -18.26 -11.92 33.22
C ALA A 58 -18.39 -11.28 34.60
N THR A 59 -17.26 -10.96 35.26
CA THR A 59 -17.23 -10.32 36.57
C THR A 59 -17.20 -8.79 36.52
N LYS A 60 -17.22 -8.20 35.31
CA LYS A 60 -17.02 -6.75 35.07
C LYS A 60 -15.81 -6.16 35.79
N SER A 61 -14.76 -6.96 35.94
CA SER A 61 -13.53 -6.55 36.61
C SER A 61 -12.49 -6.19 35.56
N SER A 62 -12.13 -4.91 35.49
CA SER A 62 -11.17 -4.42 34.51
C SER A 62 -9.77 -5.02 34.75
N PRO A 63 -9.11 -5.58 33.72
CA PRO A 63 -7.75 -6.08 33.85
C PRO A 63 -6.75 -4.94 34.05
N ALA A 64 -5.61 -5.25 34.67
CA ALA A 64 -4.59 -4.24 34.97
C ALA A 64 -3.99 -3.63 33.68
N ILE A 65 -3.95 -2.30 33.64
CA ILE A 65 -3.32 -1.54 32.57
C ILE A 65 -1.80 -1.60 32.75
N THR A 66 -1.07 -2.14 31.77
CA THR A 66 0.39 -2.31 31.83
C THR A 66 1.04 -1.78 30.55
N LYS A 67 2.33 -1.39 30.64
CA LYS A 67 3.11 -0.99 29.47
C LYS A 67 3.76 -2.23 28.83
N PRO A 68 3.59 -2.46 27.51
CA PRO A 68 4.21 -3.61 26.86
C PRO A 68 5.71 -3.38 26.68
N SER A 69 6.50 -4.45 26.81
CA SER A 69 7.93 -4.41 26.54
C SER A 69 8.22 -4.41 25.04
N GLY A 70 9.25 -3.66 24.63
CA GLY A 70 9.75 -3.64 23.25
C GLY A 70 8.79 -3.10 22.19
N MET A 71 7.73 -2.36 22.59
CA MET A 71 6.80 -1.76 21.64
C MET A 71 7.29 -0.37 21.21
N LEU A 72 7.27 -0.12 19.90
CA LEU A 72 7.65 1.18 19.33
C LEU A 72 6.64 2.27 19.74
N PRO A 73 7.07 3.54 19.91
CA PRO A 73 6.19 4.67 20.24
C PRO A 73 4.97 4.81 19.32
N GLU A 74 5.15 4.58 18.03
CA GLU A 74 4.10 4.67 17.02
C GLU A 74 3.05 3.56 17.22
N MET A 75 3.47 2.39 17.68
CA MET A 75 2.56 1.28 17.98
C MET A 75 1.74 1.57 19.23
N LEU A 76 2.33 2.23 20.24
CA LEU A 76 1.60 2.71 21.42
C LEU A 76 0.56 3.77 21.04
N ALA A 77 0.93 4.71 20.16
CA ALA A 77 0.00 5.71 19.63
C ALA A 77 -1.14 5.07 18.82
N ALA A 78 -0.82 4.11 17.95
CA ALA A 78 -1.83 3.35 17.21
C ALA A 78 -2.78 2.60 18.15
N THR A 79 -2.26 1.94 19.19
CA THR A 79 -3.09 1.29 20.21
C THR A 79 -3.99 2.29 20.93
N PHE A 80 -3.47 3.44 21.34
CA PHE A 80 -4.26 4.49 21.99
C PHE A 80 -5.45 4.92 21.11
N ILE A 81 -5.21 5.14 19.82
CA ILE A 81 -6.24 5.53 18.84
C ILE A 81 -7.29 4.43 18.67
N GLU A 82 -6.89 3.16 18.52
CA GLU A 82 -7.84 2.05 18.39
C GLU A 82 -8.70 1.89 19.66
N LEU A 83 -8.11 2.02 20.85
CA LEU A 83 -8.87 2.00 22.11
C LEU A 83 -9.84 3.18 22.19
N SER A 84 -9.41 4.37 21.76
CA SER A 84 -10.28 5.54 21.74
C SER A 84 -11.51 5.36 20.85
N LEU A 85 -11.38 4.67 19.70
CA LEU A 85 -12.50 4.35 18.81
C LEU A 85 -13.55 3.44 19.45
N ILE A 86 -13.12 2.57 20.37
CA ILE A 86 -13.97 1.66 21.14
C ILE A 86 -14.73 2.44 22.21
N LEU A 87 -14.05 3.32 22.93
CA LEU A 87 -14.67 4.15 23.98
C LEU A 87 -15.75 5.05 23.40
N ILE A 88 -15.51 5.71 22.25
CA ILE A 88 -16.55 6.52 21.60
C ILE A 88 -17.55 5.70 20.77
N SER A 89 -17.65 4.37 20.98
CA SER A 89 -18.46 3.50 20.12
C SER A 89 -19.96 3.60 20.33
N ASP A 90 -20.38 3.99 21.53
CA ASP A 90 -21.77 4.09 21.97
C ASP A 90 -22.33 5.52 21.94
N LEU A 91 -21.54 6.49 21.44
CA LEU A 91 -21.82 7.95 21.42
C LEU A 91 -21.63 8.66 22.75
N GLU A 92 -21.14 7.99 23.78
CA GLU A 92 -20.78 8.60 25.04
C GLU A 92 -19.25 8.64 25.19
N PHE A 93 -18.75 9.59 25.97
CA PHE A 93 -17.33 9.64 26.32
C PHE A 93 -17.20 10.15 27.75
N THR A 94 -17.47 9.24 28.66
CA THR A 94 -17.64 9.48 30.09
C THR A 94 -16.33 9.95 30.75
N ALA A 95 -16.45 10.56 31.94
CA ALA A 95 -15.28 10.97 32.71
C ALA A 95 -14.38 9.80 33.10
N THR A 96 -14.95 8.60 33.27
CA THR A 96 -14.23 7.36 33.56
C THR A 96 -13.38 6.90 32.38
N GLU A 97 -13.90 6.99 31.16
CA GLU A 97 -13.16 6.63 29.94
C GLU A 97 -12.09 7.67 29.59
N GLN A 98 -12.38 8.96 29.82
CA GLN A 98 -11.38 10.02 29.74
C GLN A 98 -10.24 9.78 30.71
N LYS A 99 -10.56 9.41 31.96
CA LYS A 99 -9.56 9.04 32.97
C LYS A 99 -8.75 7.82 32.53
N PHE A 100 -9.38 6.80 31.97
CA PHE A 100 -8.70 5.63 31.42
C PHE A 100 -7.69 6.01 30.34
N LEU A 101 -8.08 6.84 29.36
CA LEU A 101 -7.16 7.33 28.34
C LEU A 101 -6.05 8.20 28.94
N ASN A 102 -6.35 9.02 29.95
CA ASN A 102 -5.33 9.81 30.63
C ASN A 102 -4.29 8.92 31.31
N ASP A 103 -4.73 7.90 32.04
CA ASP A 103 -3.86 6.95 32.73
C ASP A 103 -3.01 6.18 31.71
N LEU A 104 -3.57 5.80 30.56
CA LEU A 104 -2.82 5.23 29.44
C LEU A 104 -1.79 6.18 28.84
N GLY A 105 -2.16 7.45 28.61
CA GLY A 105 -1.24 8.46 28.09
C GLY A 105 -0.05 8.70 29.02
N VAL A 106 -0.30 8.73 30.33
CA VAL A 106 0.75 8.80 31.36
C VAL A 106 1.63 7.54 31.33
N LEU A 107 1.03 6.36 31.30
CA LEU A 107 1.72 5.08 31.29
C LEU A 107 2.61 4.89 30.05
N TYR A 108 2.11 5.27 28.87
CA TYR A 108 2.89 5.22 27.63
C TYR A 108 4.00 6.27 27.60
N GLY A 109 3.87 7.32 28.42
CA GLY A 109 4.83 8.39 28.57
C GLY A 109 4.63 9.51 27.56
N PHE A 110 3.40 9.70 27.07
CA PHE A 110 3.09 10.79 26.13
C PHE A 110 3.37 12.16 26.76
N THR A 111 3.82 13.11 25.94
CA THR A 111 3.90 14.52 26.35
C THR A 111 2.49 15.07 26.52
N LYS A 112 2.33 16.08 27.39
CA LYS A 112 1.02 16.70 27.63
C LYS A 112 0.41 17.26 26.34
N ASN A 113 1.23 17.92 25.52
CA ASN A 113 0.80 18.50 24.24
C ASN A 113 0.32 17.41 23.27
N TYR A 114 1.07 16.33 23.13
CA TYR A 114 0.69 15.23 22.24
C TYR A 114 -0.58 14.51 22.72
N TYR A 115 -0.73 14.27 24.02
CA TYR A 115 -1.96 13.72 24.59
C TYR A 115 -3.17 14.62 24.33
N GLN A 116 -3.02 15.95 24.43
CA GLN A 116 -4.09 16.89 24.09
C GLN A 116 -4.49 16.83 22.61
N GLN A 117 -3.52 16.64 21.70
CA GLN A 117 -3.83 16.43 20.27
C GLN A 117 -4.59 15.13 20.03
N LEU A 118 -4.22 14.05 20.74
CA LEU A 118 -4.96 12.79 20.69
C LEU A 118 -6.39 12.96 21.21
N LEU A 119 -6.60 13.65 22.34
CA LEU A 119 -7.94 13.92 22.86
C LEU A 119 -8.79 14.76 21.90
N SER A 120 -8.23 15.83 21.32
CA SER A 120 -8.92 16.62 20.30
C SER A 120 -9.39 15.75 19.13
N TRP A 121 -8.56 14.79 18.70
CA TRP A 121 -8.93 13.84 17.66
C TRP A 121 -10.07 12.90 18.10
N VAL A 122 -10.12 12.49 19.37
CA VAL A 122 -11.23 11.69 19.92
C VAL A 122 -12.53 12.49 19.93
N GLU A 123 -12.48 13.75 20.36
CA GLU A 123 -13.63 14.66 20.41
C GLU A 123 -14.20 14.94 19.01
N GLU A 124 -13.34 15.17 18.02
CA GLU A 124 -13.74 15.28 16.61
C GLU A 124 -14.46 14.03 16.12
N GLY A 125 -13.97 12.85 16.50
CA GLY A 125 -14.59 11.56 16.18
C GLY A 125 -15.96 11.38 16.80
N LEU A 126 -16.09 11.77 18.07
CA LEU A 126 -17.35 11.75 18.79
C LEU A 126 -18.36 12.70 18.13
N ALA A 127 -17.95 13.91 17.76
CA ALA A 127 -18.79 14.86 17.04
C ALA A 127 -19.24 14.33 15.67
N TRP A 128 -18.34 13.68 14.94
CA TRP A 128 -18.67 13.03 13.67
C TRP A 128 -19.72 11.92 13.83
N LYS A 129 -19.60 11.08 14.87
CA LYS A 129 -20.62 10.05 15.17
C LYS A 129 -21.95 10.65 15.64
N HIS A 130 -21.94 11.75 16.39
CA HIS A 130 -23.17 12.51 16.67
C HIS A 130 -23.83 13.00 15.38
N GLY A 131 -23.04 13.39 14.38
CA GLY A 131 -23.53 13.67 13.03
C GLY A 131 -24.30 12.50 12.39
N GLN A 132 -23.85 11.27 12.62
CA GLN A 132 -24.56 10.05 12.19
C GLN A 132 -25.93 9.93 12.87
N TYR A 133 -25.98 10.15 14.18
CA TYR A 133 -27.24 10.14 14.93
C TYR A 133 -28.22 11.18 14.39
N LEU A 134 -27.75 12.40 14.12
CA LEU A 134 -28.58 13.45 13.54
C LEU A 134 -29.13 13.07 12.17
N LEU A 135 -28.33 12.43 11.31
CA LEU A 135 -28.77 11.97 9.99
C LEU A 135 -29.89 10.93 10.08
N VAL A 136 -29.79 10.01 11.04
CA VAL A 136 -30.83 9.01 11.32
C VAL A 136 -32.07 9.68 11.93
N ALA A 137 -31.88 10.58 12.90
CA ALA A 137 -32.98 11.26 13.60
C ALA A 137 -33.84 12.17 12.70
N LEU A 138 -33.31 12.68 11.59
CA LEU A 138 -34.09 13.41 10.57
C LEU A 138 -35.27 12.61 10.00
N SER A 139 -35.27 11.29 10.17
CA SER A 139 -36.34 10.40 9.72
C SER A 139 -37.43 10.15 10.76
N GLY A 140 -37.32 10.73 11.96
CA GLY A 140 -38.31 10.66 13.04
C GLY A 140 -38.14 9.49 14.01
N ASP A 141 -37.10 8.68 13.85
CA ASP A 141 -36.80 7.50 14.66
C ASP A 141 -35.55 7.73 15.53
N LYS A 142 -35.68 7.46 16.83
CA LYS A 142 -34.62 7.66 17.85
C LYS A 142 -33.92 6.37 18.26
N ASN A 143 -34.31 5.21 17.72
CA ASN A 143 -33.84 3.93 18.23
C ASN A 143 -32.50 3.51 17.62
N GLY A 144 -31.40 3.71 18.34
CA GLY A 144 -30.06 3.18 18.01
C GLY A 144 -29.48 3.67 16.67
N LEU A 145 -28.27 3.22 16.32
CA LEU A 145 -27.63 3.52 15.02
C LEU A 145 -27.62 2.34 14.03
N GLN A 146 -27.90 1.13 14.52
CA GLN A 146 -27.86 -0.10 13.73
C GLN A 146 -29.15 -0.30 12.93
N VAL A 147 -29.08 -1.12 11.88
CA VAL A 147 -30.26 -1.57 11.12
C VAL A 147 -31.06 -2.59 11.95
N PRO A 148 -32.33 -2.32 12.29
CA PRO A 148 -33.13 -3.23 13.11
C PRO A 148 -33.59 -4.44 12.28
N LEU A 149 -32.75 -5.47 12.16
CA LEU A 149 -33.05 -6.68 11.36
C LEU A 149 -34.36 -7.37 11.77
N VAL A 150 -34.74 -7.27 13.05
CA VAL A 150 -35.98 -7.85 13.59
C VAL A 150 -37.23 -7.21 12.98
N GLU A 151 -37.17 -5.92 12.63
CA GLU A 151 -38.28 -5.18 12.02
C GLU A 151 -38.41 -5.46 10.51
N LEU A 152 -37.40 -6.06 9.89
CA LEU A 152 -37.40 -6.38 8.47
C LEU A 152 -38.04 -7.73 8.18
N ASN A 153 -38.98 -7.75 7.23
CA ASN A 153 -39.51 -8.98 6.68
C ASN A 153 -38.49 -9.68 5.75
N GLN A 154 -38.78 -10.92 5.34
CA GLN A 154 -37.85 -11.72 4.54
C GLN A 154 -37.46 -11.08 3.20
N LYS A 155 -38.39 -10.35 2.53
CA LYS A 155 -38.08 -9.66 1.27
C LYS A 155 -37.14 -8.48 1.50
N GLN A 156 -37.36 -7.74 2.58
CA GLN A 156 -36.51 -6.61 2.98
C GLN A 156 -35.13 -7.07 3.42
N ARG A 157 -35.02 -8.15 4.21
CA ARG A 157 -33.73 -8.75 4.58
C ARG A 157 -32.96 -9.26 3.36
N MET A 158 -33.65 -9.85 2.39
CA MET A 158 -33.05 -10.28 1.12
C MET A 158 -32.50 -9.08 0.33
N TRP A 159 -33.30 -8.02 0.15
CA TRP A 159 -32.86 -6.80 -0.53
C TRP A 159 -31.66 -6.16 0.18
N TYR A 160 -31.69 -6.14 1.51
CA TYR A 160 -30.59 -5.60 2.30
C TYR A 160 -29.30 -6.42 2.09
N ALA A 161 -29.38 -7.75 2.20
CA ALA A 161 -28.26 -8.64 1.93
C ALA A 161 -27.70 -8.48 0.51
N GLN A 162 -28.57 -8.38 -0.50
CA GLN A 162 -28.16 -8.12 -1.89
C GLN A 162 -27.43 -6.78 -2.03
N THR A 163 -27.89 -5.74 -1.34
CA THR A 163 -27.27 -4.41 -1.34
C THR A 163 -25.86 -4.47 -0.76
N LEU A 164 -25.68 -5.13 0.39
CA LEU A 164 -24.36 -5.31 0.99
C LEU A 164 -23.43 -6.13 0.10
N ILE A 165 -23.90 -7.26 -0.45
CA ILE A 165 -23.10 -8.12 -1.33
C ILE A 165 -22.71 -7.37 -2.61
N SER A 166 -23.63 -6.63 -3.21
CA SER A 166 -23.36 -5.81 -4.40
C SER A 166 -22.34 -4.71 -4.14
N THR A 167 -22.37 -4.14 -2.93
CA THR A 167 -21.43 -3.12 -2.45
C THR A 167 -20.04 -3.71 -2.20
N ILE A 168 -19.95 -4.80 -1.45
CA ILE A 168 -18.67 -5.47 -1.12
C ILE A 168 -18.01 -5.97 -2.41
N MET A 169 -18.78 -6.52 -3.35
CA MET A 169 -18.25 -7.05 -4.61
C MET A 169 -18.06 -5.99 -5.71
N LEU A 170 -18.09 -4.70 -5.37
CA LEU A 170 -18.06 -3.60 -6.35
C LEU A 170 -16.80 -3.63 -7.22
N ASP A 171 -15.68 -4.04 -6.66
CA ASP A 171 -14.37 -4.11 -7.33
C ASP A 171 -14.09 -5.46 -8.03
N GLY A 172 -14.95 -6.46 -7.82
CA GLY A 172 -14.83 -7.82 -8.34
C GLY A 172 -13.69 -8.63 -7.72
N GLN A 173 -13.03 -8.10 -6.68
CA GLN A 173 -12.09 -8.83 -5.85
C GLN A 173 -12.78 -9.20 -4.55
N LEU A 174 -12.20 -10.16 -3.82
CA LEU A 174 -12.78 -10.65 -2.59
C LEU A 174 -11.65 -10.88 -1.61
N GLU A 175 -11.47 -9.90 -0.75
CA GLU A 175 -10.45 -9.88 0.27
C GLU A 175 -10.84 -10.77 1.45
N VAL A 176 -9.86 -11.17 2.27
CA VAL A 176 -10.10 -12.07 3.41
C VAL A 176 -11.00 -11.42 4.46
N GLY A 177 -10.87 -10.10 4.65
CA GLY A 177 -11.72 -9.31 5.54
C GLY A 177 -13.18 -9.23 5.05
N GLU A 178 -13.41 -9.22 3.75
CA GLU A 178 -14.75 -9.07 3.15
C GLU A 178 -15.59 -10.36 3.27
N VAL A 179 -14.94 -11.52 3.40
CA VAL A 179 -15.62 -12.81 3.56
C VAL A 179 -16.51 -12.84 4.81
N SER A 180 -16.08 -12.24 5.93
CA SER A 180 -16.88 -12.22 7.15
C SER A 180 -18.13 -11.34 6.99
N PHE A 181 -18.00 -10.19 6.31
CA PHE A 181 -19.12 -9.32 5.97
C PHE A 181 -20.10 -9.98 5.00
N LEU A 182 -19.62 -10.72 4.01
CA LEU A 182 -20.48 -11.49 3.10
C LEU A 182 -21.22 -12.61 3.84
N LYS A 183 -20.55 -13.33 4.75
CA LYS A 183 -21.22 -14.34 5.59
C LYS A 183 -22.27 -13.72 6.50
N MET A 184 -22.00 -12.53 7.05
CA MET A 184 -22.96 -11.76 7.83
C MET A 184 -24.16 -11.37 6.97
N ALA A 185 -23.96 -10.80 5.78
CA ALA A 185 -25.04 -10.43 4.88
C ALA A 185 -25.92 -11.63 4.49
N VAL A 186 -25.31 -12.79 4.20
CA VAL A 186 -26.06 -14.04 3.91
C VAL A 186 -26.84 -14.54 5.13
N SER A 187 -26.36 -14.31 6.35
CA SER A 187 -27.02 -14.81 7.56
C SER A 187 -28.36 -14.11 7.83
N PHE A 188 -28.58 -12.90 7.32
CA PHE A 188 -29.83 -12.14 7.47
C PHE A 188 -31.04 -12.84 6.84
N VAL A 189 -30.80 -13.77 5.92
CA VAL A 189 -31.85 -14.44 5.14
C VAL A 189 -32.11 -15.83 5.73
N ASP A 190 -33.27 -16.07 6.33
CA ASP A 190 -33.53 -17.39 6.96
C ASP A 190 -33.76 -18.51 5.94
N ASN A 191 -34.43 -18.20 4.81
CA ASN A 191 -34.78 -19.18 3.78
C ASN A 191 -33.53 -19.79 3.09
N PRO A 192 -33.34 -21.12 3.11
CA PRO A 192 -32.18 -21.79 2.51
C PRO A 192 -32.04 -21.59 0.99
N GLN A 193 -33.14 -21.53 0.24
CA GLN A 193 -33.11 -21.34 -1.21
C GLN A 193 -32.61 -19.94 -1.56
N LEU A 194 -33.08 -18.92 -0.82
CA LEU A 194 -32.62 -17.55 -1.00
C LEU A 194 -31.15 -17.37 -0.57
N LYS A 195 -30.73 -18.03 0.51
CA LYS A 195 -29.32 -18.10 0.92
C LYS A 195 -28.45 -18.69 -0.19
N ASN A 196 -28.85 -19.82 -0.77
CA ASN A 196 -28.12 -20.45 -1.87
C ASN A 196 -28.03 -19.53 -3.09
N ARG A 197 -29.06 -18.74 -3.38
CA ARG A 197 -29.01 -17.74 -4.45
C ARG A 197 -27.95 -16.65 -4.19
N LEU A 198 -27.85 -16.15 -2.95
CA LEU A 198 -26.80 -15.19 -2.56
C LEU A 198 -25.41 -15.82 -2.64
N ILE A 199 -25.26 -17.06 -2.16
CA ILE A 199 -23.99 -17.81 -2.23
C ILE A 199 -23.57 -18.05 -3.68
N ASN A 200 -24.52 -18.26 -4.60
CA ASN A 200 -24.21 -18.42 -6.02
C ASN A 200 -23.64 -17.14 -6.63
N TYR A 201 -24.18 -15.95 -6.29
CA TYR A 201 -23.60 -14.67 -6.71
C TYR A 201 -22.13 -14.56 -6.25
N ILE A 202 -21.91 -14.82 -4.95
CA ILE A 202 -20.57 -14.74 -4.34
C ILE A 202 -19.61 -15.74 -4.99
N SER A 203 -20.03 -16.99 -5.19
CA SER A 203 -19.21 -18.07 -5.72
C SER A 203 -18.83 -17.86 -7.20
N ASN A 204 -19.76 -17.32 -7.99
CA ASN A 204 -19.55 -17.02 -9.40
C ASN A 204 -18.85 -15.68 -9.63
N ARG A 205 -18.57 -14.91 -8.57
CA ARG A 205 -18.06 -13.52 -8.64
C ARG A 205 -18.99 -12.58 -9.41
N ASP A 206 -20.28 -12.86 -9.34
CA ASP A 206 -21.33 -12.04 -9.91
C ASP A 206 -21.92 -11.11 -8.85
N ARG A 207 -22.36 -9.92 -9.27
CA ARG A 207 -23.03 -8.96 -8.39
C ARG A 207 -24.54 -9.14 -8.44
N PRO A 208 -25.23 -9.21 -7.30
CA PRO A 208 -26.67 -9.05 -7.27
C PRO A 208 -27.06 -7.71 -7.91
N PRO A 209 -28.12 -7.67 -8.73
CA PRO A 209 -28.61 -6.42 -9.29
C PRO A 209 -29.10 -5.50 -8.16
N LEU A 210 -28.80 -4.21 -8.26
CA LEU A 210 -29.39 -3.20 -7.39
C LEU A 210 -30.82 -2.90 -7.86
N GLU A 211 -31.78 -3.22 -7.01
CA GLU A 211 -33.22 -3.04 -7.24
C GLU A 211 -33.80 -2.02 -6.25
N LYS A 212 -35.03 -1.54 -6.52
CA LYS A 212 -35.74 -0.65 -5.60
C LYS A 212 -36.06 -1.39 -4.29
N PRO A 213 -35.97 -0.71 -3.13
CA PRO A 213 -36.25 -1.32 -1.84
C PRO A 213 -37.72 -1.75 -1.71
N PRO A 214 -38.01 -2.94 -1.16
CA PRO A 214 -39.37 -3.42 -0.99
C PRO A 214 -40.03 -2.80 0.25
N GLN A 215 -40.65 -1.62 0.08
CA GLN A 215 -41.43 -0.93 1.11
C GLN A 215 -40.68 -0.80 2.46
N VAL A 216 -39.41 -0.40 2.41
CA VAL A 216 -38.59 -0.13 3.61
C VAL A 216 -38.82 1.31 4.04
N SER A 217 -38.93 1.56 5.35
CA SER A 217 -39.10 2.92 5.88
C SER A 217 -37.87 3.80 5.58
N LYS A 218 -38.08 5.11 5.45
CA LYS A 218 -36.98 6.06 5.16
C LYS A 218 -35.89 6.06 6.24
N SER A 219 -36.26 5.87 7.52
CA SER A 219 -35.30 5.70 8.62
C SER A 219 -34.37 4.53 8.37
N ILE A 220 -34.93 3.36 8.08
CA ILE A 220 -34.14 2.15 7.90
C ILE A 220 -33.29 2.24 6.63
N LEU A 221 -33.80 2.86 5.56
CA LEU A 221 -33.02 3.11 4.35
C LEU A 221 -31.80 3.98 4.63
N ILE A 222 -31.92 5.04 5.45
CA ILE A 222 -30.79 5.90 5.80
C ILE A 222 -29.73 5.11 6.59
N ARG A 223 -30.15 4.25 7.53
CA ARG A 223 -29.23 3.38 8.30
C ARG A 223 -28.48 2.40 7.40
N ILE A 224 -29.21 1.73 6.51
CA ILE A 224 -28.63 0.82 5.50
C ILE A 224 -27.63 1.58 4.62
N PHE A 225 -27.99 2.79 4.19
CA PHE A 225 -27.13 3.61 3.35
C PHE A 225 -25.85 4.03 4.09
N ILE A 226 -25.95 4.42 5.36
CA ILE A 226 -24.78 4.72 6.21
C ILE A 226 -23.89 3.49 6.36
N GLU A 227 -24.45 2.29 6.57
CA GLU A 227 -23.67 1.05 6.67
C GLU A 227 -22.92 0.75 5.36
N VAL A 228 -23.59 0.92 4.22
CA VAL A 228 -22.96 0.85 2.89
C VAL A 228 -21.83 1.86 2.75
N MET A 229 -22.02 3.10 3.20
CA MET A 229 -20.97 4.12 3.17
C MET A 229 -19.77 3.76 4.04
N LEU A 230 -20.00 3.20 5.23
CA LEU A 230 -18.93 2.73 6.12
C LEU A 230 -18.13 1.57 5.51
N ILE A 231 -18.79 0.70 4.73
CA ILE A 231 -18.14 -0.39 3.99
C ILE A 231 -17.29 0.15 2.84
N VAL A 232 -17.85 1.00 1.97
CA VAL A 232 -17.08 1.50 0.80
C VAL A 232 -15.95 2.44 1.20
N SER A 233 -16.07 3.13 2.33
CA SER A 233 -15.05 4.04 2.86
C SER A 233 -14.10 3.36 3.86
N ALA A 234 -14.13 2.03 3.96
CA ALA A 234 -13.33 1.28 4.94
C ALA A 234 -11.82 1.46 4.74
N ASP A 235 -11.38 1.66 3.50
CA ASP A 235 -9.99 1.93 3.12
C ASP A 235 -9.58 3.41 3.30
N GLU A 236 -10.46 4.21 3.91
CA GLU A 236 -10.31 5.65 4.09
C GLU A 236 -10.20 6.41 2.76
N THR A 237 -10.78 5.90 1.68
CA THR A 237 -10.94 6.61 0.41
C THR A 237 -12.36 6.48 -0.13
N LEU A 238 -12.66 7.22 -1.21
CA LEU A 238 -13.93 7.09 -1.93
C LEU A 238 -13.66 7.23 -3.41
N GLU A 239 -13.59 6.11 -4.11
CA GLU A 239 -13.30 6.05 -5.54
C GLU A 239 -14.53 6.43 -6.37
N TYR A 240 -14.29 6.83 -7.62
CA TYR A 240 -15.38 7.22 -8.55
C TYR A 240 -16.47 6.14 -8.70
N ARG A 241 -16.07 4.86 -8.75
CA ARG A 241 -17.01 3.73 -8.85
C ARG A 241 -17.93 3.62 -7.63
N GLU A 242 -17.42 3.90 -6.44
CA GLU A 242 -18.17 3.88 -5.17
C GLU A 242 -19.13 5.06 -5.12
N ILE A 243 -18.69 6.23 -5.56
CA ILE A 243 -19.56 7.42 -5.68
C ILE A 243 -20.74 7.13 -6.61
N VAL A 244 -20.48 6.56 -7.80
CA VAL A 244 -21.53 6.18 -8.76
C VAL A 244 -22.47 5.13 -8.18
N HIS A 245 -21.94 4.15 -7.44
CA HIS A 245 -22.73 3.12 -6.75
C HIS A 245 -23.64 3.73 -5.67
N LEU A 246 -23.10 4.60 -4.82
CA LEU A 246 -23.85 5.33 -3.79
C LEU A 246 -24.92 6.23 -4.39
N GLN A 247 -24.61 6.94 -5.48
CA GLN A 247 -25.58 7.78 -6.19
C GLN A 247 -26.75 6.95 -6.71
N ARG A 248 -26.46 5.83 -7.39
CA ARG A 248 -27.49 4.92 -7.90
C ARG A 248 -28.34 4.33 -6.78
N LEU A 249 -27.72 3.92 -5.67
CA LEU A 249 -28.44 3.40 -4.52
C LEU A 249 -29.35 4.48 -3.89
N SER A 250 -28.86 5.72 -3.79
CA SER A 250 -29.63 6.87 -3.29
C SER A 250 -30.88 7.14 -4.14
N GLU A 251 -30.74 7.10 -5.47
CA GLU A 251 -31.85 7.24 -6.42
C GLU A 251 -32.88 6.11 -6.26
N LEU A 252 -32.41 4.86 -6.11
CA LEU A 252 -33.30 3.70 -5.87
C LEU A 252 -34.03 3.80 -4.53
N CYS A 253 -33.39 4.35 -3.50
CA CYS A 253 -33.97 4.62 -2.19
C CYS A 253 -34.91 5.84 -2.17
N GLY A 254 -34.98 6.63 -3.25
CA GLY A 254 -35.83 7.81 -3.35
C GLY A 254 -35.37 8.96 -2.43
N PHE A 255 -34.07 9.07 -2.15
CA PHE A 255 -33.55 10.18 -1.36
C PHE A 255 -33.56 11.48 -2.16
N SER A 256 -33.82 12.60 -1.47
CA SER A 256 -33.67 13.92 -2.08
C SER A 256 -32.19 14.24 -2.29
N LYS A 257 -31.90 15.15 -3.22
CA LYS A 257 -30.53 15.57 -3.51
C LYS A 257 -29.86 16.14 -2.26
N GLU A 258 -30.58 16.92 -1.47
CA GLU A 258 -30.09 17.54 -0.24
C GLU A 258 -29.73 16.49 0.82
N LEU A 259 -30.55 15.44 0.98
CA LEU A 259 -30.25 14.34 1.89
C LEU A 259 -28.99 13.57 1.44
N TYR A 260 -28.88 13.29 0.14
CA TYR A 260 -27.70 12.63 -0.43
C TYR A 260 -26.42 13.45 -0.22
N GLU A 261 -26.45 14.76 -0.51
CA GLU A 261 -25.30 15.65 -0.31
C GLU A 261 -24.88 15.70 1.17
N ARG A 262 -25.84 15.73 2.10
CA ARG A 262 -25.54 15.66 3.54
C ARG A 262 -24.91 14.33 3.96
N LEU A 263 -25.41 13.21 3.44
CA LEU A 263 -24.84 11.88 3.69
C LEU A 263 -23.39 11.82 3.17
N ILE A 264 -23.16 12.22 1.92
CA ILE A 264 -21.81 12.25 1.33
C ILE A 264 -20.87 13.16 2.11
N GLY A 265 -21.32 14.37 2.50
CA GLY A 265 -20.53 15.27 3.33
C GLY A 265 -20.12 14.65 4.68
N TRP A 266 -21.05 13.94 5.35
CA TRP A 266 -20.74 13.22 6.58
C TRP A 266 -19.70 12.10 6.39
N CYS A 267 -19.78 11.32 5.31
CA CYS A 267 -18.80 10.29 5.02
C CYS A 267 -17.41 10.88 4.70
N GLN A 268 -17.36 11.96 3.92
CA GLN A 268 -16.11 12.65 3.62
C GLN A 268 -15.45 13.23 4.87
N GLN A 269 -16.23 13.82 5.78
CA GLN A 269 -15.73 14.27 7.08
C GLN A 269 -15.16 13.09 7.88
N GLY A 270 -15.84 11.96 7.91
CA GLY A 270 -15.36 10.74 8.56
C GLY A 270 -14.05 10.21 7.97
N ILE A 271 -13.91 10.24 6.64
CA ILE A 271 -12.67 9.86 5.95
C ILE A 271 -11.53 10.81 6.37
N GLN A 272 -11.75 12.13 6.29
CA GLN A 272 -10.73 13.12 6.65
C GLN A 272 -10.28 12.97 8.12
N TRP A 273 -11.23 12.79 9.03
CA TRP A 273 -10.95 12.54 10.44
C TRP A 273 -10.18 11.23 10.66
N LYS A 274 -10.57 10.13 10.00
CA LYS A 274 -9.81 8.87 10.10
C LYS A 274 -8.40 9.02 9.56
N GLN A 275 -8.20 9.76 8.47
CA GLN A 275 -6.87 10.02 7.90
C GLN A 275 -5.99 10.91 8.79
N SER A 276 -6.58 11.83 9.59
CA SER A 276 -5.83 12.75 10.46
C SER A 276 -5.14 12.05 11.63
N LYS A 277 -5.48 10.77 11.92
CA LYS A 277 -4.76 9.94 12.88
C LYS A 277 -3.35 9.55 12.42
N ASN A 278 -3.11 9.47 11.11
CA ASN A 278 -1.83 9.03 10.54
C ASN A 278 -0.64 9.91 10.95
N PRO A 279 -0.70 11.26 10.86
CA PRO A 279 0.36 12.11 11.39
C PRO A 279 0.49 12.04 12.92
N LEU A 280 -0.59 11.81 13.67
CA LEU A 280 -0.53 11.62 15.13
C LEU A 280 0.26 10.36 15.47
N ILE A 281 0.04 9.24 14.76
CA ILE A 281 0.80 8.00 14.94
C ILE A 281 2.28 8.20 14.56
N ALA A 282 2.55 8.81 13.40
CA ALA A 282 3.91 8.95 12.87
C ALA A 282 4.79 9.91 13.67
N HIS A 283 4.22 10.89 14.37
CA HIS A 283 4.93 11.90 15.15
C HIS A 283 4.67 11.74 16.66
N CYS A 284 4.60 10.50 17.13
CA CYS A 284 4.40 10.20 18.55
C CYS A 284 5.46 10.88 19.43
N GLN A 285 5.03 11.64 20.44
CA GLN A 285 5.92 12.37 21.34
C GLN A 285 5.90 11.75 22.74
N ILE A 286 7.03 11.16 23.14
CA ILE A 286 7.24 10.59 24.48
C ILE A 286 8.19 11.48 25.29
N ARG A 287 7.98 11.57 26.60
CA ARG A 287 8.84 12.35 27.50
C ARG A 287 10.26 11.77 27.57
N GLN A 288 11.26 12.65 27.50
CA GLN A 288 12.68 12.28 27.37
C GLN A 288 13.27 11.63 28.63
N ASP A 289 12.72 11.93 29.81
CA ASP A 289 13.09 11.35 31.10
C ASP A 289 12.76 9.85 31.22
N LEU A 290 11.74 9.38 30.50
CA LEU A 290 11.36 7.98 30.39
C LEU A 290 12.06 7.26 29.22
N ALA A 291 12.54 8.00 28.21
CA ALA A 291 13.36 7.44 27.13
C ALA A 291 14.76 7.03 27.62
N ALA A 292 15.27 7.61 28.70
CA ALA A 292 16.58 7.27 29.26
C ALA A 292 16.62 5.94 30.05
N LYS A 293 15.47 5.38 30.45
CA LYS A 293 15.40 4.18 31.32
C LYS A 293 15.15 2.85 30.60
N GLY A 294 15.30 2.78 29.28
CA GLY A 294 15.08 1.51 28.55
C GLY A 294 15.38 1.50 27.06
N TYR A 295 15.94 2.57 26.48
CA TYR A 295 16.38 2.55 25.10
C TYR A 295 17.90 2.36 25.08
N VAL A 296 18.33 1.12 24.88
CA VAL A 296 19.72 0.83 24.51
C VAL A 296 19.96 1.49 23.14
N THR A 297 20.55 2.68 23.17
CA THR A 297 21.30 3.21 22.05
C THR A 297 22.46 2.25 21.79
N PHE A 298 22.40 1.50 20.70
CA PHE A 298 23.57 0.79 20.17
C PHE A 298 24.55 1.83 19.61
N ALA A 299 25.36 2.39 20.50
CA ALA A 299 26.56 3.12 20.12
C ALA A 299 27.68 2.09 19.86
N ARG A 300 28.30 2.19 18.68
CA ARG A 300 29.46 1.42 18.24
C ARG A 300 30.59 1.44 19.28
N GLU A 301 30.90 0.29 19.87
CA GLU A 301 32.23 0.07 20.46
C GLU A 301 33.26 -0.04 19.35
N LYS A 302 34.25 0.86 19.39
CA LYS A 302 35.47 0.79 18.58
C LYS A 302 36.27 -0.45 19.00
N GLN A 303 36.37 -1.44 18.13
CA GLN A 303 37.48 -2.38 18.17
C GLN A 303 38.67 -1.75 17.43
N GLU A 304 39.72 -1.44 18.18
CA GLU A 304 41.03 -1.07 17.66
C GLU A 304 41.62 -2.22 16.84
N SER A 305 42.11 -1.89 15.63
CA SER A 305 42.96 -2.78 14.83
C SER A 305 44.41 -2.33 14.94
N PRO A 306 45.38 -3.26 14.98
CA PRO A 306 46.79 -2.94 15.14
C PRO A 306 47.42 -2.36 13.86
N LYS A 307 48.43 -1.52 14.11
CA LYS A 307 49.37 -0.87 13.19
C LYS A 307 49.78 -1.73 11.98
N LEU A 308 49.82 -1.07 10.82
CA LEU A 308 50.92 -1.26 9.87
C LEU A 308 51.37 0.10 9.36
N MET A 309 52.63 0.42 9.68
CA MET A 309 53.39 1.53 9.11
C MET A 309 53.50 1.37 7.60
N VAL A 310 53.72 2.49 6.88
CA VAL A 310 54.80 2.62 5.89
C VAL A 310 54.82 4.07 5.35
N PHE A 311 55.92 4.74 5.73
CA PHE A 311 56.67 5.84 5.10
C PHE A 311 56.14 7.28 5.00
N SER A 312 56.74 8.07 5.89
CA SER A 312 57.12 9.49 5.88
C SER A 312 57.52 10.13 4.55
N ARG A 313 57.22 11.43 4.40
CA ARG A 313 58.16 12.56 4.64
C ARG A 313 57.48 13.90 4.30
N ASP A 314 57.27 14.74 5.33
CA ASP A 314 57.89 16.07 5.57
C ASP A 314 58.36 16.83 4.30
N ASP A 315 58.11 18.12 4.05
CA ASP A 315 57.99 19.32 4.90
C ASP A 315 57.40 20.44 4.01
N ALA A 316 56.41 21.22 4.48
CA ALA A 316 56.55 22.52 5.14
C ALA A 316 56.41 23.76 4.23
N THR A 317 55.45 24.59 4.64
CA THR A 317 55.46 26.06 4.74
C THR A 317 55.25 26.98 3.54
N ALA A 318 54.22 27.82 3.75
CA ALA A 318 54.17 29.27 3.62
C ALA A 318 53.79 29.90 2.27
N GLY A 319 52.95 30.96 2.36
CA GLY A 319 52.88 31.99 1.33
C GLY A 319 51.50 32.56 1.03
N SER A 320 50.98 33.38 1.94
CA SER A 320 49.94 34.38 1.68
C SER A 320 50.43 35.52 0.75
N GLN A 321 49.52 36.11 -0.04
CA GLN A 321 49.41 37.52 -0.54
C GLN A 321 48.91 37.55 -2.00
N GLN A 322 47.69 38.05 -2.27
CA GLN A 322 47.28 39.45 -2.47
C GLN A 322 47.64 40.05 -3.84
N LEU A 323 46.56 40.36 -4.59
CA LEU A 323 46.24 41.61 -5.32
C LEU A 323 47.06 42.07 -6.54
N SER A 324 46.25 42.44 -7.56
CA SER A 324 46.37 43.45 -8.65
C SER A 324 46.17 42.80 -10.02
N THR A 325 45.03 42.97 -10.72
CA THR A 325 44.46 44.17 -11.37
C THR A 325 45.42 44.81 -12.35
N GLU A 326 45.14 44.76 -13.66
CA GLU A 326 45.12 45.92 -14.58
C GLU A 326 44.67 45.56 -16.03
N TYR A 327 43.76 46.42 -16.53
CA TYR A 327 43.39 46.87 -17.89
C TYR A 327 43.40 45.92 -19.10
N THR A 328 42.26 45.61 -19.77
CA THR A 328 41.43 46.41 -20.72
C THR A 328 42.18 46.92 -21.97
N GLN A 329 41.83 46.41 -23.16
CA GLN A 329 41.38 47.21 -24.34
C GLN A 329 41.00 46.35 -25.57
N PHE A 330 39.75 46.56 -26.01
CA PHE A 330 39.18 46.60 -27.37
C PHE A 330 39.60 45.60 -28.47
N ARG A 331 38.59 44.90 -29.01
CA ARG A 331 38.32 44.91 -30.45
C ARG A 331 36.84 44.67 -30.79
N GLU A 332 36.38 45.46 -31.75
CA GLU A 332 35.03 45.77 -32.22
C GLU A 332 34.12 44.61 -32.67
N GLU A 333 32.85 44.79 -32.29
CA GLU A 333 31.59 44.57 -33.01
C GLU A 333 31.61 43.93 -34.41
N ARG A 334 30.94 42.77 -34.51
CA ARG A 334 30.05 42.46 -35.63
C ARG A 334 28.70 42.03 -35.09
N ALA A 335 27.68 42.80 -35.47
CA ALA A 335 26.28 42.50 -35.22
C ALA A 335 25.89 41.16 -35.83
N VAL A 336 25.29 40.29 -35.01
CA VAL A 336 24.43 39.21 -35.46
C VAL A 336 23.13 39.36 -34.69
N GLU A 337 22.05 39.38 -35.48
CA GLU A 337 20.67 39.60 -35.10
C GLU A 337 20.28 38.78 -33.87
N GLN A 338 19.56 39.43 -32.95
CA GLN A 338 18.90 38.77 -31.84
C GLN A 338 17.82 37.82 -32.39
N GLU A 339 18.16 36.55 -32.54
CA GLU A 339 17.14 35.49 -32.53
C GLU A 339 16.52 35.46 -31.14
N VAL A 340 15.29 35.96 -31.08
CA VAL A 340 14.36 35.83 -29.96
C VAL A 340 14.40 34.39 -29.46
N ALA A 341 14.79 34.22 -28.19
CA ALA A 341 14.80 32.93 -27.53
C ALA A 341 13.43 32.24 -27.73
N PRO A 342 13.37 30.99 -28.22
CA PRO A 342 12.11 30.35 -28.45
C PRO A 342 11.41 30.17 -27.10
N GLU A 343 10.24 30.77 -26.98
CA GLU A 343 9.27 30.52 -25.92
C GLU A 343 9.21 29.01 -25.66
N LYS A 344 9.31 28.63 -24.37
CA LYS A 344 9.07 27.26 -23.92
C LYS A 344 7.64 26.88 -24.29
N LYS A 345 7.43 26.29 -25.47
CA LYS A 345 6.17 25.65 -25.84
C LYS A 345 5.90 24.55 -24.81
N GLU A 346 4.93 24.77 -23.94
CA GLU A 346 4.42 23.74 -23.04
C GLU A 346 3.93 22.58 -23.90
N ILE A 347 4.61 21.44 -23.80
CA ILE A 347 4.19 20.22 -24.50
C ILE A 347 2.86 19.80 -23.85
N PRO A 348 1.76 19.70 -24.61
CA PRO A 348 0.48 19.31 -24.05
C PRO A 348 0.63 17.95 -23.35
N ILE A 349 0.23 17.92 -22.08
CA ILE A 349 0.31 16.72 -21.24
C ILE A 349 -0.70 15.72 -21.80
N ASN A 350 -0.21 14.53 -22.18
CA ASN A 350 -1.04 13.41 -22.63
C ASN A 350 -2.15 13.16 -21.60
N ASN A 351 -3.40 13.20 -22.04
CA ASN A 351 -4.55 13.20 -21.13
C ASN A 351 -4.76 11.86 -20.39
N SER A 352 -4.01 10.80 -20.76
CA SER A 352 -3.99 9.49 -20.09
C SER A 352 -3.06 9.44 -18.89
N VAL A 353 -2.25 10.47 -18.65
CA VAL A 353 -1.27 10.49 -17.57
C VAL A 353 -1.57 11.62 -16.59
N ILE A 354 -1.51 11.30 -15.30
CA ILE A 354 -1.51 12.27 -14.21
C ILE A 354 -0.05 12.60 -13.90
N GLN A 355 0.28 13.89 -13.94
CA GLN A 355 1.58 14.39 -13.53
C GLN A 355 1.53 14.81 -12.07
N THR A 356 2.43 14.30 -11.25
CA THR A 356 2.60 14.72 -9.84
C THR A 356 4.02 15.21 -9.64
N LYS A 357 4.19 16.35 -8.96
CA LYS A 357 5.52 16.86 -8.58
C LYS A 357 6.05 16.11 -7.36
N LEU A 358 7.33 15.75 -7.39
CA LEU A 358 8.03 15.08 -6.30
C LEU A 358 9.40 15.72 -6.08
N LYS A 359 9.90 15.60 -4.85
CA LYS A 359 11.28 15.89 -4.43
C LYS A 359 12.04 14.58 -4.17
N CYS A 360 13.37 14.66 -4.06
CA CYS A 360 14.22 13.47 -3.87
C CYS A 360 14.62 13.30 -2.41
N PHE A 361 14.40 12.11 -1.83
CA PHE A 361 14.94 11.75 -0.52
C PHE A 361 16.47 11.61 -0.53
N VAL A 362 17.04 11.09 -1.63
CA VAL A 362 18.45 10.68 -1.70
C VAL A 362 19.41 11.86 -1.81
N CYS A 363 19.06 12.95 -2.48
CA CYS A 363 19.94 14.13 -2.51
C CYS A 363 19.39 15.32 -1.74
N SER A 364 18.16 15.20 -1.20
CA SER A 364 17.43 16.30 -0.55
C SER A 364 17.37 17.59 -1.39
N SER A 365 17.54 17.49 -2.71
CA SER A 365 17.43 18.62 -3.63
C SER A 365 16.03 19.23 -3.54
N THR A 366 15.97 20.56 -3.53
CA THR A 366 14.72 21.33 -3.57
C THR A 366 14.05 21.29 -4.94
N GLN A 367 14.76 20.80 -5.97
CA GLN A 367 14.25 20.70 -7.33
C GLN A 367 13.12 19.65 -7.42
N GLU A 368 11.94 20.12 -7.81
CA GLU A 368 10.80 19.25 -8.10
C GLU A 368 10.89 18.63 -9.49
N PHE A 369 10.51 17.36 -9.61
CA PHE A 369 10.44 16.63 -10.87
C PHE A 369 9.15 15.83 -11.01
N ASN A 370 8.87 15.38 -12.23
CA ASN A 370 7.59 14.79 -12.59
C ASN A 370 7.58 13.27 -12.33
N LEU A 371 6.61 12.82 -11.55
CA LEU A 371 6.08 11.46 -11.57
C LEU A 371 4.92 11.39 -12.56
N PHE A 372 4.94 10.38 -13.41
CA PHE A 372 3.85 10.07 -14.33
C PHE A 372 3.08 8.87 -13.81
N LEU A 373 1.77 9.02 -13.62
CA LEU A 373 0.86 7.94 -13.24
C LEU A 373 -0.16 7.72 -14.35
N LEU A 374 -0.34 6.47 -14.77
CA LEU A 374 -1.34 6.13 -15.77
C LEU A 374 -2.75 6.24 -15.16
N LYS A 375 -3.66 6.94 -15.83
CA LYS A 375 -5.09 6.95 -15.45
C LYS A 375 -5.70 5.57 -15.65
N SER A 376 -6.46 5.10 -14.65
CA SER A 376 -7.19 3.84 -14.72
C SER A 376 -8.07 3.78 -15.96
N HIS A 377 -8.05 2.62 -16.66
CA HIS A 377 -8.82 2.39 -17.89
C HIS A 377 -8.55 3.38 -19.05
N SER A 378 -7.44 4.12 -19.04
CA SER A 378 -7.07 4.99 -20.19
C SER A 378 -6.53 4.20 -21.38
N GLN A 379 -5.91 3.04 -21.12
CA GLN A 379 -5.27 2.19 -22.14
C GLN A 379 -5.81 0.76 -22.07
N GLN A 380 -5.85 0.08 -23.21
CA GLN A 380 -6.07 -1.36 -23.29
C GLN A 380 -4.77 -2.10 -23.04
N VAL A 381 -4.77 -2.96 -22.01
CA VAL A 381 -3.59 -3.66 -21.52
C VAL A 381 -3.71 -5.15 -21.80
N LYS A 382 -2.66 -5.73 -22.40
CA LYS A 382 -2.45 -7.19 -22.48
C LYS A 382 -1.22 -7.53 -21.64
N THR A 383 -1.14 -8.73 -21.10
CA THR A 383 0.07 -9.19 -20.41
C THR A 383 0.84 -10.15 -21.30
N ASN A 384 2.17 -10.03 -21.31
CA ASN A 384 3.04 -11.01 -21.95
C ASN A 384 3.07 -12.33 -21.15
N ILE A 385 3.74 -13.37 -21.67
CA ILE A 385 3.83 -14.67 -20.99
C ILE A 385 4.42 -14.59 -19.58
N PHE A 386 5.30 -13.61 -19.32
CA PHE A 386 5.93 -13.41 -18.02
C PHE A 386 5.05 -12.62 -17.04
N GLY A 387 3.93 -12.05 -17.50
CA GLY A 387 3.02 -11.23 -16.70
C GLY A 387 3.31 -9.74 -16.73
N ILE A 388 4.14 -9.26 -17.66
CA ILE A 388 4.44 -7.83 -17.83
C ILE A 388 3.34 -7.16 -18.66
N PRO A 389 2.75 -6.04 -18.19
CA PRO A 389 1.71 -5.33 -18.91
C PRO A 389 2.27 -4.61 -20.15
N THR A 390 1.51 -4.69 -21.24
CA THR A 390 1.77 -3.98 -22.50
C THR A 390 0.55 -3.21 -22.93
N TYR A 391 0.79 -1.96 -23.34
CA TYR A 391 -0.24 -1.01 -23.73
C TYR A 391 -0.42 -1.07 -25.25
N LEU A 392 -1.60 -1.52 -25.69
CA LEU A 392 -1.89 -1.79 -27.10
C LEU A 392 -2.49 -0.59 -27.81
N ARG A 393 -3.53 0.01 -27.22
CA ARG A 393 -4.24 1.18 -27.75
C ARG A 393 -4.94 1.96 -26.64
N GLN A 394 -5.28 3.20 -26.93
CA GLN A 394 -6.09 4.06 -26.08
C GLN A 394 -7.54 3.58 -26.02
N ASN A 395 -8.23 3.91 -24.93
CA ASN A 395 -9.69 3.89 -24.88
C ASN A 395 -10.28 5.22 -25.43
N PRO A 396 -11.56 5.24 -25.85
CA PRO A 396 -12.18 6.44 -26.39
C PRO A 396 -12.05 7.64 -25.43
N GLY A 397 -11.68 8.80 -25.97
CA GLY A 397 -11.46 10.03 -25.20
C GLY A 397 -10.08 10.17 -24.57
N TYR A 398 -9.17 9.21 -24.76
CA TYR A 398 -7.81 9.22 -24.20
C TYR A 398 -6.73 9.19 -25.28
N ASP A 399 -5.57 9.77 -24.98
CA ASP A 399 -4.39 9.77 -25.83
C ASP A 399 -3.62 8.47 -25.62
N TYR A 400 -3.08 7.88 -26.68
CA TYR A 400 -2.24 6.69 -26.55
C TYR A 400 -0.95 7.00 -25.78
N ILE A 401 -0.58 6.12 -24.84
CA ILE A 401 0.75 6.12 -24.25
C ILE A 401 1.19 4.70 -23.90
N ASP A 402 2.42 4.34 -24.30
CA ASP A 402 3.08 3.18 -23.71
C ASP A 402 3.66 3.57 -22.35
N TYR A 403 2.92 3.27 -21.28
CA TYR A 403 3.31 3.67 -19.93
C TYR A 403 4.67 3.07 -19.52
N ASN A 404 5.10 1.95 -20.11
CA ASN A 404 6.45 1.42 -19.84
C ASN A 404 7.56 2.41 -20.24
N HIS A 405 7.28 3.39 -21.10
CA HIS A 405 8.24 4.43 -21.48
C HIS A 405 8.43 5.52 -20.42
N CYS A 406 7.43 5.76 -19.56
CA CYS A 406 7.46 6.83 -18.56
C CYS A 406 7.26 6.34 -17.11
N LYS A 407 7.07 5.04 -16.89
CA LYS A 407 6.88 4.39 -15.57
C LYS A 407 8.03 4.64 -14.59
N VAL A 408 9.27 4.74 -15.08
CA VAL A 408 10.44 5.00 -14.22
C VAL A 408 10.52 6.50 -13.91
N THR A 409 10.54 6.83 -12.63
CA THR A 409 10.79 8.17 -12.13
C THR A 409 12.28 8.32 -11.83
N ILE A 410 12.87 9.47 -12.18
CA ILE A 410 14.29 9.74 -11.99
C ILE A 410 14.45 11.14 -11.41
N CYS A 411 15.27 11.27 -10.37
CA CYS A 411 15.68 12.58 -9.87
C CYS A 411 16.66 13.24 -10.86
N PRO A 412 16.40 14.47 -11.34
CA PRO A 412 17.28 15.15 -12.29
C PRO A 412 18.62 15.59 -11.67
N THR A 413 18.68 15.71 -10.34
CA THR A 413 19.90 16.12 -9.62
C THR A 413 20.82 14.92 -9.37
N CYS A 414 20.30 13.84 -8.79
CA CYS A 414 21.13 12.69 -8.39
C CYS A 414 20.97 11.42 -9.22
N PHE A 415 20.11 11.43 -10.24
CA PHE A 415 19.81 10.30 -11.12
C PHE A 415 19.31 9.04 -10.41
N PHE A 416 18.94 9.15 -9.12
CA PHE A 416 18.25 8.08 -8.41
C PHE A 416 16.93 7.78 -9.10
N ALA A 417 16.70 6.51 -9.40
CA ALA A 417 15.59 6.08 -10.24
C ALA A 417 14.81 4.95 -9.59
N SER A 418 13.48 5.00 -9.66
CA SER A 418 12.62 3.92 -9.20
C SER A 418 11.23 3.99 -9.84
N THR A 419 10.52 2.87 -9.81
CA THR A 419 9.08 2.80 -10.14
C THR A 419 8.19 2.89 -8.90
N GLN A 420 8.77 2.81 -7.70
CA GLN A 420 8.06 2.87 -6.43
C GLN A 420 7.94 4.33 -5.96
N LYS A 421 6.70 4.85 -5.92
CA LYS A 421 6.41 6.22 -5.47
C LYS A 421 6.90 6.51 -4.05
N GLY A 422 6.89 5.51 -3.17
CA GLY A 422 7.32 5.64 -1.78
C GLY A 422 8.81 5.94 -1.60
N LEU A 423 9.65 5.74 -2.63
CA LEU A 423 11.08 6.08 -2.59
C LEU A 423 11.38 7.54 -2.99
N PHE A 424 10.33 8.36 -3.15
CA PHE A 424 10.44 9.77 -3.48
C PHE A 424 9.54 10.60 -2.55
N ARG A 425 9.96 11.84 -2.31
CA ARG A 425 9.32 12.73 -1.35
C ARG A 425 8.19 13.50 -2.01
N LYS A 426 6.96 13.38 -1.52
CA LYS A 426 5.84 14.23 -1.98
C LYS A 426 5.90 15.60 -1.31
N ASP A 427 5.98 15.59 0.02
CA ASP A 427 5.99 16.79 0.86
C ASP A 427 7.18 16.77 1.82
N GLU A 428 7.62 17.94 2.27
CA GLU A 428 8.75 18.08 3.22
C GLU A 428 8.50 17.42 4.57
N LYS A 429 7.22 17.19 4.91
CA LYS A 429 6.79 16.54 6.15
C LYS A 429 6.85 15.01 6.09
N VAL A 430 7.07 14.41 4.90
CA VAL A 430 7.14 12.94 4.77
C VAL A 430 8.54 12.47 5.20
N PRO A 431 8.66 11.58 6.19
CA PRO A 431 9.96 11.06 6.63
C PRO A 431 10.63 10.22 5.55
N THR A 432 11.96 10.19 5.54
CA THR A 432 12.72 9.33 4.63
C THR A 432 12.42 7.85 4.92
N PRO A 433 12.07 7.04 3.91
CA PRO A 433 11.83 5.61 4.08
C PRO A 433 13.01 4.92 4.76
N THR A 434 12.73 3.96 5.64
CA THR A 434 13.76 3.17 6.34
C THR A 434 14.73 2.50 5.37
N SER A 435 14.24 2.06 4.20
CA SER A 435 15.07 1.47 3.15
C SER A 435 16.12 2.41 2.55
N LEU A 436 15.96 3.72 2.75
CA LEU A 436 16.88 4.78 2.31
C LEU A 436 17.68 5.39 3.48
N ASN A 437 17.47 4.94 4.72
CA ASN A 437 18.14 5.51 5.91
C ASN A 437 19.57 4.96 6.13
N HIS A 438 20.14 4.24 5.16
CA HIS A 438 21.53 3.78 5.22
C HIS A 438 22.48 4.89 4.74
N VAL A 439 23.30 5.42 5.66
CA VAL A 439 24.32 6.44 5.37
C VAL A 439 25.30 5.95 4.29
N ASP A 440 25.64 4.66 4.30
CA ASP A 440 26.54 4.06 3.31
C ASP A 440 25.92 4.03 1.91
N LEU A 441 24.60 3.84 1.79
CA LEU A 441 23.90 3.90 0.50
C LEU A 441 23.90 5.32 -0.05
N TYR A 442 23.69 6.33 0.81
CA TYR A 442 23.75 7.74 0.44
C TYR A 442 25.14 8.13 -0.07
N ASN A 443 26.19 7.80 0.68
CA ASN A 443 27.57 8.07 0.30
C ASN A 443 27.95 7.33 -0.99
N HIS A 444 27.64 6.04 -1.08
CA HIS A 444 27.92 5.22 -2.25
C HIS A 444 27.22 5.74 -3.52
N TRP A 445 26.00 6.27 -3.38
CA TRP A 445 25.27 6.84 -4.50
C TRP A 445 25.82 8.20 -4.91
N LEU A 446 26.10 9.08 -3.95
CA LEU A 446 26.55 10.44 -4.23
C LEU A 446 27.99 10.52 -4.75
N GLU A 447 28.89 9.66 -4.26
CA GLU A 447 30.26 9.53 -4.80
C GLU A 447 30.29 9.12 -6.29
N ARG A 448 29.17 8.59 -6.80
CA ARG A 448 29.05 8.06 -8.17
C ARG A 448 28.08 8.87 -9.04
N LEU A 449 27.76 10.10 -8.65
CA LEU A 449 26.86 11.02 -9.38
C LEU A 449 27.32 11.27 -10.81
N GLU A 450 28.57 11.66 -11.01
CA GLU A 450 29.11 11.97 -12.34
C GLU A 450 29.06 10.76 -13.28
N LYS A 451 29.37 9.57 -12.75
CA LYS A 451 29.24 8.30 -13.49
C LYS A 451 27.79 7.94 -13.83
N SER A 452 26.83 8.47 -13.08
CA SER A 452 25.39 8.23 -13.27
C SER A 452 24.74 9.22 -14.24
N LYS A 453 25.35 10.41 -14.42
CA LYS A 453 24.95 11.42 -15.41
C LYS A 453 25.46 11.12 -16.82
N ALA A 454 26.70 10.63 -16.95
CA ALA A 454 27.34 10.33 -18.22
C ALA A 454 26.48 9.51 -19.22
N PRO A 455 25.71 8.48 -18.79
CA PRO A 455 24.88 7.68 -19.70
C PRO A 455 23.71 8.43 -20.37
N PHE A 456 23.29 9.59 -19.85
CA PHE A 456 22.19 10.38 -20.41
C PHE A 456 22.67 11.46 -21.39
N GLY A 457 23.96 11.84 -21.35
CA GLY A 457 24.57 12.82 -22.25
C GLY A 457 23.76 14.12 -22.37
N ASN A 458 23.54 14.60 -23.59
CA ASN A 458 22.76 15.83 -23.86
C ASN A 458 21.24 15.64 -23.72
N ARG A 459 20.76 14.43 -23.37
CA ARG A 459 19.32 14.07 -23.32
C ARG A 459 18.73 14.08 -21.92
N VAL A 460 19.43 14.67 -20.94
CA VAL A 460 18.95 14.79 -19.54
C VAL A 460 17.59 15.49 -19.47
N GLY A 461 17.32 16.45 -20.36
CA GLY A 461 16.03 17.14 -20.43
C GLY A 461 14.83 16.21 -20.71
N GLU A 462 15.04 15.08 -21.39
CA GLU A 462 13.96 14.12 -21.68
C GLU A 462 13.47 13.40 -20.42
N ILE A 463 14.27 13.33 -19.36
CA ILE A 463 13.92 12.63 -18.11
C ILE A 463 12.61 13.17 -17.51
N SER A 464 12.41 14.49 -17.60
CA SER A 464 11.24 15.18 -17.07
C SER A 464 10.01 15.09 -17.98
N SER A 465 10.15 14.49 -19.16
CA SER A 465 9.10 14.34 -20.17
C SER A 465 8.48 12.94 -20.14
N HIS A 466 7.19 12.86 -20.48
CA HIS A 466 6.50 11.60 -20.75
C HIS A 466 6.87 11.04 -22.13
N ARG A 467 7.40 11.87 -23.05
CA ARG A 467 7.90 11.47 -24.37
C ARG A 467 9.42 11.33 -24.32
N ARG A 468 9.88 10.12 -24.02
CA ARG A 468 11.30 9.78 -23.91
C ARG A 468 11.76 9.00 -25.14
N SER A 469 12.96 9.29 -25.62
CA SER A 469 13.61 8.47 -26.64
C SER A 469 13.94 7.08 -26.10
N LEU A 470 14.03 6.08 -26.98
CA LEU A 470 14.35 4.71 -26.58
C LEU A 470 15.66 4.60 -25.78
N ALA A 471 16.66 5.41 -26.13
CA ALA A 471 17.92 5.45 -25.41
C ALA A 471 17.71 5.87 -23.94
N VAL A 472 16.94 6.95 -23.71
CA VAL A 472 16.62 7.43 -22.36
C VAL A 472 15.75 6.43 -21.61
N ILE A 473 14.79 5.77 -22.26
CA ILE A 473 13.96 4.73 -21.62
C ILE A 473 14.82 3.57 -21.12
N ILE A 474 15.70 3.01 -21.96
CA ILE A 474 16.59 1.92 -21.56
C ILE A 474 17.51 2.36 -20.42
N LYS A 475 18.09 3.57 -20.51
CA LYS A 475 18.92 4.12 -19.43
C LYS A 475 18.15 4.34 -18.14
N SER A 476 16.88 4.75 -18.23
CA SER A 476 15.99 4.90 -17.08
C SER A 476 15.84 3.57 -16.34
N TYR A 477 15.54 2.48 -17.06
CA TYR A 477 15.45 1.16 -16.44
C TYR A 477 16.80 0.68 -15.90
N GLN A 478 17.91 0.91 -16.60
CA GLN A 478 19.25 0.56 -16.10
C GLN A 478 19.55 1.26 -14.77
N MET A 479 19.19 2.54 -14.63
CA MET A 479 19.36 3.27 -13.37
C MET A 479 18.43 2.73 -12.29
N ALA A 480 17.15 2.46 -12.61
CA ALA A 480 16.21 1.90 -11.64
C ALA A 480 16.63 0.51 -11.16
N ILE A 481 17.16 -0.33 -12.04
CA ILE A 481 17.73 -1.64 -11.70
C ILE A 481 18.92 -1.46 -10.76
N LYS A 482 19.85 -0.55 -11.08
CA LYS A 482 21.02 -0.28 -10.22
C LYS A 482 20.60 0.24 -8.84
N SER A 483 19.66 1.18 -8.77
CA SER A 483 19.09 1.65 -7.51
C SER A 483 18.43 0.49 -6.75
N SER A 484 17.73 -0.40 -7.46
CA SER A 484 17.07 -1.55 -6.86
C SER A 484 18.07 -2.56 -6.30
N ASP A 485 19.11 -2.91 -7.06
CA ASP A 485 20.14 -3.86 -6.65
C ASP A 485 20.91 -3.35 -5.42
N LEU A 486 21.27 -2.06 -5.38
CA LEU A 486 21.91 -1.47 -4.20
C LEU A 486 20.98 -1.46 -2.98
N LEU A 487 19.70 -1.11 -3.16
CA LEU A 487 18.74 -1.18 -2.07
C LEU A 487 18.57 -2.61 -1.55
N ALA A 488 18.59 -3.61 -2.43
CA ALA A 488 18.53 -5.01 -2.03
C ALA A 488 19.76 -5.43 -1.23
N GLU A 489 20.95 -5.04 -1.67
CA GLU A 489 22.23 -5.34 -1.03
C GLU A 489 22.31 -4.73 0.38
N PHE A 490 22.09 -3.42 0.52
CA PHE A 490 22.22 -2.71 1.80
C PHE A 490 21.12 -3.06 2.81
N ASN A 491 19.90 -3.36 2.35
CA ASN A 491 18.78 -3.71 3.23
C ASN A 491 18.62 -5.22 3.43
N HIS A 492 19.45 -6.05 2.80
CA HIS A 492 19.27 -7.52 2.71
C HIS A 492 17.83 -7.91 2.31
N SER A 493 17.23 -7.13 1.40
CA SER A 493 15.80 -7.23 1.08
C SER A 493 15.56 -8.12 -0.14
N VAL A 494 15.05 -9.32 0.10
CA VAL A 494 14.69 -10.28 -0.97
C VAL A 494 13.60 -9.73 -1.89
N GLU A 495 12.60 -9.03 -1.33
CA GLU A 495 11.54 -8.40 -2.13
C GLU A 495 12.11 -7.36 -3.09
N GLN A 496 13.17 -6.66 -2.68
CA GLN A 496 13.81 -5.69 -3.54
C GLN A 496 14.70 -6.33 -4.62
N THR A 497 15.33 -7.46 -4.33
CA THR A 497 15.98 -8.29 -5.36
C THR A 497 14.96 -8.76 -6.39
N TRP A 498 13.77 -9.19 -5.94
CA TRP A 498 12.69 -9.58 -6.84
C TRP A 498 12.15 -8.41 -7.66
N HIS A 499 12.05 -7.21 -7.08
CA HIS A 499 11.67 -6.00 -7.81
C HIS A 499 12.67 -5.69 -8.94
N SER A 500 13.97 -5.85 -8.70
CA SER A 500 15.01 -5.71 -9.74
C SER A 500 14.77 -6.68 -10.91
N VAL A 501 14.40 -7.93 -10.64
CA VAL A 501 14.03 -8.91 -11.67
C VAL A 501 12.83 -8.41 -12.50
N MET A 502 11.81 -7.84 -11.87
CA MET A 502 10.64 -7.29 -12.57
C MET A 502 10.98 -6.06 -13.44
N LEU A 503 11.90 -5.21 -12.99
CA LEU A 503 12.42 -4.09 -13.77
C LEU A 503 13.18 -4.58 -15.00
N LYS A 504 14.03 -5.61 -14.85
CA LYS A 504 14.75 -6.25 -15.97
C LYS A 504 13.77 -6.86 -16.97
N LEU A 505 12.70 -7.52 -16.51
CA LEU A 505 11.66 -8.07 -17.39
C LEU A 505 10.92 -6.98 -18.17
N THR A 506 10.59 -5.87 -17.51
CA THR A 506 9.94 -4.73 -18.17
C THR A 506 10.87 -4.10 -19.21
N MET A 507 12.16 -3.97 -18.91
CA MET A 507 13.17 -3.51 -19.87
C MET A 507 13.30 -4.46 -21.07
N ALA A 508 13.26 -5.78 -20.84
CA ALA A 508 13.28 -6.77 -21.92
C ALA A 508 12.05 -6.64 -22.84
N GLU A 509 10.86 -6.40 -22.29
CA GLU A 509 9.64 -6.14 -23.08
C GLU A 509 9.79 -4.89 -23.95
N VAL A 510 10.31 -3.78 -23.40
CA VAL A 510 10.58 -2.55 -24.16
C VAL A 510 11.55 -2.83 -25.31
N LEU A 511 12.63 -3.58 -25.07
CA LEU A 511 13.59 -3.97 -26.11
C LEU A 511 12.94 -4.85 -27.19
N MET A 512 12.05 -5.77 -26.79
CA MET A 512 11.37 -6.67 -27.71
C MET A 512 10.41 -5.92 -28.63
N LYS A 513 9.61 -4.99 -28.10
CA LYS A 513 8.73 -4.11 -28.91
C LYS A 513 9.50 -3.29 -29.93
N GLN A 514 10.72 -2.89 -29.59
CA GLN A 514 11.62 -2.11 -30.45
C GLN A 514 12.42 -2.99 -31.43
N LYS A 515 12.00 -4.24 -31.64
CA LYS A 515 12.64 -5.23 -32.52
C LYS A 515 14.09 -5.56 -32.14
N LYS A 516 14.55 -5.23 -30.93
CA LYS A 516 15.89 -5.54 -30.42
C LYS A 516 15.94 -6.89 -29.70
N ARG A 517 15.49 -7.94 -30.40
CA ARG A 517 15.30 -9.29 -29.83
C ARG A 517 16.55 -9.87 -29.16
N LYS A 518 17.73 -9.75 -29.79
CA LYS A 518 18.99 -10.27 -29.24
C LYS A 518 19.31 -9.68 -27.86
N GLN A 519 19.10 -8.36 -27.69
CA GLN A 519 19.34 -7.68 -26.42
C GLN A 519 18.29 -8.08 -25.37
N ALA A 520 17.01 -8.18 -25.75
CA ALA A 520 15.95 -8.64 -24.86
C ALA A 520 16.23 -10.07 -24.34
N GLU A 521 16.67 -10.97 -25.21
CA GLU A 521 17.02 -12.35 -24.82
C GLU A 521 18.29 -12.42 -23.96
N GLN A 522 19.26 -11.52 -24.14
CA GLN A 522 20.41 -11.40 -23.24
C GLN A 522 19.99 -10.98 -21.84
N VAL A 523 19.06 -10.02 -21.72
CA VAL A 523 18.49 -9.60 -20.43
C VAL A 523 17.72 -10.76 -19.78
N LEU A 524 16.95 -11.54 -20.54
CA LEU A 524 16.28 -12.75 -20.02
C LEU A 524 17.26 -13.78 -19.47
N ARG A 525 18.42 -13.98 -20.10
CA ARG A 525 19.46 -14.89 -19.57
C ARG A 525 20.02 -14.39 -18.24
N GLN A 526 20.23 -13.08 -18.09
CA GLN A 526 20.66 -12.49 -16.81
C GLN A 526 19.60 -12.66 -15.73
N ILE A 527 18.34 -12.40 -16.07
CA ILE A 527 17.18 -12.63 -15.18
C ILE A 527 17.14 -14.09 -14.72
N ARG A 528 17.41 -15.06 -15.62
CA ARG A 528 17.40 -16.48 -15.28
C ARG A 528 18.43 -16.84 -14.22
N ILE A 529 19.62 -16.25 -14.26
CA ILE A 529 20.67 -16.47 -13.25
C ILE A 529 20.18 -15.94 -11.89
N GLN A 530 19.73 -14.69 -11.85
CA GLN A 530 19.27 -14.06 -10.61
C GLN A 530 18.02 -14.73 -10.02
N ALA A 531 17.07 -15.14 -10.86
CA ALA A 531 15.87 -15.85 -10.42
C ALA A 531 16.20 -17.25 -9.89
N ARG A 532 17.23 -17.92 -10.45
CA ARG A 532 17.71 -19.21 -9.95
C ARG A 532 18.37 -19.07 -8.59
N GLU A 533 19.23 -18.08 -8.41
CA GLU A 533 19.84 -17.77 -7.11
C GLU A 533 18.76 -17.49 -6.05
N LEU A 534 17.76 -16.66 -6.37
CA LEU A 534 16.63 -16.42 -5.48
C LEU A 534 15.82 -17.69 -5.19
N PHE A 535 15.65 -18.58 -6.18
CA PHE A 535 14.93 -19.83 -5.99
C PHE A 535 15.66 -20.78 -5.04
N GLU A 536 16.99 -20.81 -5.09
CA GLU A 536 17.84 -21.75 -4.34
C GLU A 536 18.19 -21.24 -2.93
N THR A 537 18.30 -19.93 -2.74
CA THR A 537 18.81 -19.33 -1.48
C THR A 537 17.73 -18.82 -0.52
N VAL A 538 16.53 -18.51 -1.03
CA VAL A 538 15.49 -17.83 -0.26
C VAL A 538 14.54 -18.83 0.40
N SER A 539 14.25 -18.63 1.69
CA SER A 539 13.28 -19.42 2.46
C SER A 539 11.82 -18.98 2.29
N SER A 540 11.57 -17.79 1.74
CA SER A 540 10.22 -17.27 1.43
C SER A 540 9.56 -18.05 0.29
N ASN A 541 8.49 -18.80 0.61
CA ASN A 541 7.75 -19.58 -0.39
C ASN A 541 7.19 -18.69 -1.52
N GLN A 542 6.77 -17.46 -1.21
CA GLN A 542 6.20 -16.56 -2.23
C GLN A 542 7.22 -16.22 -3.32
N ILE A 543 8.45 -15.89 -2.93
CA ILE A 543 9.54 -15.60 -3.87
C ILE A 543 9.95 -16.87 -4.61
N SER A 544 10.06 -18.01 -3.92
CA SER A 544 10.37 -19.29 -4.57
C SER A 544 9.31 -19.66 -5.63
N PHE A 545 8.02 -19.46 -5.36
CA PHE A 545 6.97 -19.73 -6.36
C PHE A 545 7.04 -18.79 -7.56
N ARG A 546 7.29 -17.49 -7.32
CA ARG A 546 7.43 -16.49 -8.39
C ARG A 546 8.67 -16.76 -9.25
N SER A 547 9.80 -17.06 -8.62
CA SER A 547 11.05 -17.44 -9.30
C SER A 547 10.90 -18.75 -10.07
N GLY A 548 10.32 -19.79 -9.46
CA GLY A 548 10.08 -21.08 -10.11
C GLY A 548 9.18 -20.95 -11.35
N ARG A 549 8.11 -20.12 -11.27
CA ARG A 549 7.26 -19.80 -12.42
C ARG A 549 8.04 -19.13 -13.54
N LEU A 550 8.86 -18.13 -13.20
CA LEU A 550 9.66 -17.40 -14.18
C LEU A 550 10.68 -18.32 -14.87
N LEU A 551 11.37 -19.16 -14.10
CA LEU A 551 12.33 -20.14 -14.61
C LEU A 551 11.66 -21.16 -15.53
N PHE A 552 10.48 -21.67 -15.15
CA PHE A 552 9.66 -22.56 -15.97
C PHE A 552 9.27 -21.93 -17.32
N LEU A 553 8.71 -20.71 -17.30
CA LEU A 553 8.27 -20.03 -18.52
C LEU A 553 9.45 -19.66 -19.43
N THR A 554 10.58 -19.28 -18.83
CA THR A 554 11.82 -18.99 -19.58
C THR A 554 12.38 -20.25 -20.22
N ALA A 555 12.30 -21.40 -19.54
CA ALA A 555 12.68 -22.69 -20.11
C ALA A 555 11.79 -23.08 -21.30
N LEU A 556 10.47 -22.88 -21.20
CA LEU A 556 9.56 -23.07 -22.34
C LEU A 556 9.91 -22.14 -23.51
N TYR A 557 10.18 -20.86 -23.24
CA TYR A 557 10.58 -19.88 -24.25
C TYR A 557 11.83 -20.33 -25.04
N PHE A 558 12.85 -20.84 -24.36
CA PHE A 558 14.09 -21.34 -24.97
C PHE A 558 14.06 -22.81 -25.41
N LYS A 559 12.91 -23.50 -25.32
CA LYS A 559 12.76 -24.94 -25.64
C LYS A 559 13.63 -25.87 -24.78
N GLU A 560 13.88 -25.50 -23.54
CA GLU A 560 14.64 -26.30 -22.57
C GLU A 560 13.71 -27.27 -21.82
N SER A 561 13.22 -28.31 -22.53
CA SER A 561 12.19 -29.22 -22.03
C SER A 561 12.53 -29.92 -20.71
N ARG A 562 13.81 -30.26 -20.50
CA ARG A 562 14.27 -30.89 -19.25
C ARG A 562 14.11 -29.93 -18.06
N THR A 563 14.62 -28.72 -18.19
CA THR A 563 14.52 -27.69 -17.16
C THR A 563 13.06 -27.30 -16.87
N ALA A 564 12.22 -27.21 -17.90
CA ALA A 564 10.78 -26.97 -17.70
C ALA A 564 10.12 -28.11 -16.91
N LYS A 565 10.48 -29.37 -17.20
CA LYS A 565 9.99 -30.54 -16.47
C LYS A 565 10.42 -30.52 -15.00
N ASP A 566 11.69 -30.21 -14.73
CA ASP A 566 12.24 -30.13 -13.36
C ASP A 566 11.45 -29.12 -12.49
N PHE A 567 11.18 -27.92 -13.03
CA PHE A 567 10.37 -26.93 -12.31
C PHE A 567 8.91 -27.34 -12.19
N TYR A 568 8.33 -28.02 -13.18
CA TYR A 568 6.96 -28.54 -13.08
C TYR A 568 6.84 -29.59 -11.96
N GLU A 569 7.81 -30.49 -11.86
CA GLU A 569 7.88 -31.51 -10.81
C GLU A 569 8.00 -30.88 -9.43
N PHE A 570 8.79 -29.82 -9.27
CA PHE A 570 8.86 -29.03 -8.04
C PHE A 570 7.45 -28.55 -7.58
N PHE A 571 6.66 -27.97 -8.48
CA PHE A 571 5.30 -27.56 -8.12
C PHE A 571 4.38 -28.76 -7.83
N CYS A 572 4.54 -29.88 -8.55
CA CYS A 572 3.79 -31.11 -8.25
C CYS A 572 4.09 -31.64 -6.84
N GLU A 573 5.35 -31.63 -6.43
CA GLU A 573 5.77 -32.09 -5.10
C GLU A 573 5.23 -31.19 -3.98
N ILE A 574 5.26 -29.86 -4.17
CA ILE A 574 4.63 -28.94 -3.22
C ILE A 574 3.15 -29.23 -3.07
N ARG A 575 2.43 -29.41 -4.20
CA ARG A 575 1.00 -29.72 -4.18
C ARG A 575 0.69 -31.00 -3.39
N LYS A 576 1.52 -32.02 -3.51
CA LYS A 576 1.31 -33.32 -2.86
C LYS A 576 1.69 -33.33 -1.38
N LYS A 577 2.80 -32.69 -1.01
CA LYS A 577 3.45 -32.92 0.30
C LYS A 577 3.46 -31.71 1.22
N ARG A 578 3.40 -30.49 0.68
CA ARG A 578 3.65 -29.25 1.45
C ARG A 578 2.52 -28.25 1.40
N PHE A 579 1.50 -28.49 0.56
CA PHE A 579 0.42 -27.55 0.29
C PHE A 579 -0.39 -27.18 1.55
N GLU A 580 -0.69 -28.16 2.40
CA GLU A 580 -1.48 -27.96 3.62
C GLU A 580 -0.72 -27.16 4.69
N GLY A 581 0.62 -27.20 4.67
CA GLY A 581 1.48 -26.44 5.58
C GLY A 581 1.75 -24.99 5.16
N LEU A 582 1.22 -24.55 4.01
CA LEU A 582 1.34 -23.17 3.54
C LEU A 582 0.27 -22.28 4.19
N THR A 583 0.60 -21.01 4.40
CA THR A 583 -0.39 -19.99 4.80
C THR A 583 -1.47 -19.82 3.73
N GLN A 584 -2.64 -19.28 4.08
CA GLN A 584 -3.73 -19.09 3.11
C GLN A 584 -3.33 -18.22 1.91
N GLU A 585 -2.48 -17.21 2.12
CA GLU A 585 -1.97 -16.35 1.04
C GLU A 585 -1.03 -17.10 0.10
N GLU A 586 -0.10 -17.88 0.65
CA GLU A 586 0.80 -18.73 -0.13
C GLU A 586 0.03 -19.79 -0.91
N GLN A 587 -1.00 -20.39 -0.32
CA GLN A 587 -1.87 -21.34 -1.00
C GLN A 587 -2.61 -20.70 -2.19
N LYS A 588 -3.14 -19.48 -2.02
CA LYS A 588 -3.80 -18.73 -3.10
C LYS A 588 -2.82 -18.42 -4.23
N LEU A 589 -1.64 -17.90 -3.90
CA LEU A 589 -0.59 -17.60 -4.86
C LEU A 589 -0.13 -18.86 -5.60
N PHE A 590 0.10 -19.95 -4.86
CA PHE A 590 0.48 -21.25 -5.41
C PHE A 590 -0.58 -21.78 -6.37
N LYS A 591 -1.88 -21.79 -5.98
CA LYS A 591 -2.98 -22.25 -6.83
C LYS A 591 -3.02 -21.49 -8.16
N ARG A 592 -2.87 -20.16 -8.11
CA ARG A 592 -2.81 -19.32 -9.31
C ARG A 592 -1.61 -19.68 -10.20
N ILE A 593 -0.40 -19.68 -9.63
CA ILE A 593 0.84 -19.97 -10.36
C ILE A 593 0.80 -21.38 -10.94
N PHE A 594 0.38 -22.37 -10.17
CA PHE A 594 0.31 -23.75 -10.61
C PHE A 594 -0.72 -23.95 -11.73
N GLY A 595 -1.86 -23.26 -11.67
CA GLY A 595 -2.83 -23.23 -12.76
C GLY A 595 -2.29 -22.59 -14.04
N GLU A 596 -1.48 -21.54 -13.94
CA GLU A 596 -0.77 -20.95 -15.09
C GLU A 596 0.27 -21.93 -15.67
N ILE A 597 1.07 -22.56 -14.82
CA ILE A 597 2.10 -23.53 -15.23
C ILE A 597 1.48 -24.73 -15.93
N LYS A 598 0.38 -25.29 -15.43
CA LYS A 598 -0.34 -26.39 -16.09
C LYS A 598 -0.80 -26.02 -17.50
N ARG A 599 -1.48 -24.88 -17.64
CA ARG A 599 -1.96 -24.38 -18.94
C ARG A 599 -0.81 -24.12 -19.90
N ALA A 600 0.31 -23.61 -19.40
CA ALA A 600 1.50 -23.36 -20.20
C ALA A 600 2.21 -24.67 -20.62
N LEU A 601 2.17 -25.72 -19.77
CA LEU A 601 2.71 -27.04 -20.11
C LEU A 601 1.85 -27.76 -21.17
N GLU A 602 0.53 -27.70 -21.03
CA GLU A 602 -0.44 -28.26 -21.99
C GLU A 602 -0.28 -27.60 -23.37
N ASN A 603 -0.06 -26.28 -23.38
CA ASN A 603 0.12 -25.49 -24.60
C ASN A 603 1.60 -25.21 -24.92
N ARG A 604 2.55 -26.03 -24.44
CA ARG A 604 4.00 -25.74 -24.46
C ARG A 604 4.57 -25.37 -25.82
N GLU A 605 3.99 -25.90 -26.89
CA GLU A 605 4.41 -25.63 -28.27
C GLU A 605 4.22 -24.14 -28.64
N HIS A 606 3.19 -23.49 -28.11
CA HIS A 606 2.89 -22.08 -28.35
C HIS A 606 3.74 -21.12 -27.51
N TYR A 607 4.47 -21.62 -26.51
CA TYR A 607 5.29 -20.79 -25.61
C TYR A 607 6.74 -20.65 -26.09
N SER A 608 7.13 -21.31 -27.18
CA SER A 608 8.48 -21.16 -27.70
C SER A 608 8.65 -19.85 -28.45
N ARG A 609 9.90 -19.39 -28.49
CA ARG A 609 10.30 -18.14 -29.13
C ARG A 609 9.93 -18.04 -30.63
N GLU A 610 9.68 -19.15 -31.34
CA GLU A 610 9.27 -19.11 -32.76
C GLU A 610 7.75 -18.90 -32.94
N TYR A 611 6.94 -19.34 -31.98
CA TYR A 611 5.48 -19.23 -32.04
C TYR A 611 4.95 -17.95 -31.40
N LEU A 612 5.75 -17.26 -30.59
CA LEU A 612 5.39 -15.98 -29.97
C LEU A 612 5.62 -14.78 -30.89
N GLN A 613 4.76 -13.77 -30.78
CA GLN A 613 5.02 -12.43 -31.29
C GLN A 613 5.74 -11.61 -30.20
N GLY A 614 7.07 -11.64 -30.22
CA GLY A 614 7.90 -11.11 -29.13
C GLY A 614 7.77 -12.01 -27.89
N PHE A 615 7.14 -11.50 -26.82
CA PHE A 615 6.80 -12.28 -25.63
C PHE A 615 5.30 -12.58 -25.50
N HIS A 616 4.52 -12.36 -26.56
CA HIS A 616 3.07 -12.52 -26.54
C HIS A 616 2.63 -13.75 -27.32
N LEU A 617 1.67 -14.48 -26.76
CA LEU A 617 0.91 -15.49 -27.50
C LEU A 617 0.18 -14.79 -28.65
N LYS A 618 0.31 -15.38 -29.85
CA LYS A 618 -0.33 -14.91 -31.09
C LYS A 618 -1.85 -14.93 -30.97
#